data_AF-G1XUA1-F1
#
_entry.id   AF-G1XUA1-F1
#
_cell.length_a   1.000
_cell.length_b   1.000
_cell.length_c   1.000
_cell.angle_alpha   90.00
_cell.angle_beta   90.00
_cell.angle_gamma   90.00
#
_symmetry.space_group_name_H-M   'P 1'
#
loop_
_entity.id
_entity.type
_entity.pdbx_description
1 polymer ?
#
loop_
_entity_poly.entity_id
_entity_poly.type
_entity_poly.pdbx_seq_one_letter_code
_entity_poly.pdbx_strand_id
1 'polypeptide(L)'
;MFSRIPRLLVRPSANLNHNLSRRLANANVNVNVSGDVSRVVVKVVVPHGLPRPSTSVSRLYSSTTTTPSTGKRPVDAKVEDLSELYASAKDEFEIAVEETSKNTIYARDDRETAREEFEKFRLAYEEAVAGSSEEEGLEIRRRVGQRLREMENAMEALSQADNEEH
;
A
#
# COMPACT_ATOMS: atom_id res chain seq x y z
N MET A 1 10.20 -58.38 35.07
CA MET A 1 8.96 -57.64 35.42
C MET A 1 8.84 -56.51 34.40
N PHE A 2 7.89 -56.57 33.45
CA PHE A 2 6.54 -55.96 33.54
C PHE A 2 6.64 -54.42 33.57
N SER A 3 6.10 -53.61 32.64
CA SER A 3 5.20 -53.83 31.47
C SER A 3 5.52 -52.73 30.41
N ARG A 4 5.43 -52.87 29.07
CA ARG A 4 4.26 -53.01 28.16
C ARG A 4 3.03 -52.13 28.49
N ILE A 5 2.28 -51.73 27.43
CA ILE A 5 0.96 -51.03 27.37
C ILE A 5 1.06 -49.54 26.91
N PRO A 6 0.28 -49.05 25.91
CA PRO A 6 -0.17 -49.71 24.68
C PRO A 6 -0.06 -48.79 23.42
N ARG A 7 -0.43 -49.32 22.23
CA ARG A 7 -0.83 -48.47 21.09
C ARG A 7 -2.26 -47.96 21.33
N LEU A 8 -2.51 -46.67 21.10
CA LEU A 8 -3.87 -46.16 20.88
C LEU A 8 -4.09 -45.90 19.39
N LEU A 9 -4.90 -46.78 18.79
CA LEU A 9 -5.35 -46.70 17.40
C LEU A 9 -6.68 -45.94 17.39
N VAL A 10 -6.74 -44.75 16.80
CA VAL A 10 -8.01 -44.02 16.61
C VAL A 10 -8.21 -43.67 15.13
N ARG A 11 -9.19 -44.34 14.54
CA ARG A 11 -9.90 -44.15 13.26
C ARG A 11 -11.33 -44.72 13.49
N PRO A 12 -12.37 -44.43 12.68
CA PRO A 12 -12.45 -43.63 11.45
C PRO A 12 -12.93 -42.19 11.79
N SER A 13 -13.70 -41.37 11.03
CA SER A 13 -14.48 -41.58 9.80
C SER A 13 -14.75 -40.27 9.02
N ALA A 14 -15.45 -40.41 7.88
CA ALA A 14 -15.96 -39.32 7.04
C ALA A 14 -17.41 -38.92 7.40
N ASN A 15 -17.90 -37.76 6.94
CA ASN A 15 -18.80 -37.69 5.77
C ASN A 15 -19.13 -36.23 5.32
N LEU A 16 -19.50 -36.11 4.05
CA LEU A 16 -20.21 -35.04 3.31
C LEU A 16 -20.84 -33.86 4.08
N ASN A 17 -20.77 -32.66 3.47
CA ASN A 17 -21.85 -32.10 2.62
C ASN A 17 -21.32 -30.83 1.90
N HIS A 18 -21.00 -30.86 0.61
CA HIS A 18 -21.97 -30.54 -0.46
C HIS A 18 -22.89 -29.36 -0.15
N ASN A 19 -22.51 -28.17 -0.62
CA ASN A 19 -23.47 -27.09 -0.89
C ASN A 19 -23.30 -26.58 -2.33
N LEU A 20 -23.87 -27.35 -3.27
CA LEU A 20 -24.15 -26.88 -4.62
C LEU A 20 -25.35 -25.92 -4.57
N SER A 21 -25.08 -24.63 -4.44
CA SER A 21 -25.99 -23.56 -4.85
C SER A 21 -25.25 -22.68 -5.85
N ARG A 22 -25.69 -22.61 -7.11
CA ARG A 22 -26.72 -21.66 -7.55
C ARG A 22 -26.35 -20.24 -7.10
N ARG A 23 -26.09 -19.27 -7.99
CA ARG A 23 -26.64 -19.13 -9.35
C ARG A 23 -25.97 -17.95 -10.07
N LEU A 24 -26.01 -18.00 -11.40
CA LEU A 24 -26.12 -16.88 -12.33
C LEU A 24 -24.98 -15.84 -12.37
N ALA A 25 -24.34 -15.85 -13.54
CA ALA A 25 -23.70 -14.73 -14.20
C ALA A 25 -24.25 -13.33 -13.84
N ASN A 26 -23.32 -12.39 -13.64
CA ASN A 26 -23.37 -11.15 -14.40
C ASN A 26 -21.95 -10.59 -14.62
N ALA A 27 -21.40 -10.80 -15.81
CA ALA A 27 -20.13 -10.21 -16.22
C ALA A 27 -20.39 -8.77 -16.70
N ASN A 28 -20.35 -7.80 -15.79
CA ASN A 28 -20.56 -6.39 -16.14
C ASN A 28 -19.22 -5.71 -16.45
N VAL A 29 -18.65 -6.03 -17.62
CA VAL A 29 -17.45 -5.39 -18.17
C VAL A 29 -17.82 -3.99 -18.66
N ASN A 30 -17.66 -2.99 -17.79
CA ASN A 30 -17.97 -1.60 -18.12
C ASN A 30 -16.73 -0.85 -18.65
N VAL A 31 -16.41 -1.05 -19.93
CA VAL A 31 -15.36 -0.28 -20.63
C VAL A 31 -15.88 1.14 -20.88
N ASN A 32 -15.52 2.06 -19.99
CA ASN A 32 -15.99 3.44 -20.07
C ASN A 32 -15.06 4.29 -20.97
N VAL A 33 -15.13 4.08 -22.29
CA VAL A 33 -14.43 4.93 -23.27
C VAL A 33 -15.25 6.21 -23.50
N SER A 34 -15.08 7.20 -22.61
CA SER A 34 -15.75 8.49 -22.76
C SER A 34 -14.90 9.43 -23.62
N GLY A 35 -14.99 9.26 -24.95
CA GLY A 35 -14.54 10.28 -25.90
C GLY A 35 -15.46 11.49 -25.85
N ASP A 36 -14.91 12.67 -25.54
CA ASP A 36 -15.65 13.93 -25.50
C ASP A 36 -16.02 14.39 -26.92
N VAL A 37 -17.28 14.18 -27.34
CA VAL A 37 -17.88 14.89 -28.49
C VAL A 37 -19.37 15.19 -28.27
N SER A 38 -19.64 16.46 -27.95
CA SER A 38 -20.85 17.23 -28.32
C SER A 38 -22.26 16.72 -27.95
N ARG A 39 -22.80 17.36 -26.89
CA ARG A 39 -24.14 17.99 -26.84
C ARG A 39 -25.28 17.41 -27.69
N VAL A 40 -26.22 16.71 -27.04
CA VAL A 40 -27.65 16.76 -27.40
C VAL A 40 -28.49 16.94 -26.13
N VAL A 41 -29.37 17.94 -26.10
CA VAL A 41 -30.32 18.18 -25.00
C VAL A 41 -31.61 17.45 -25.27
N VAL A 42 -31.98 16.49 -24.41
CA VAL A 42 -33.32 15.87 -24.42
C VAL A 42 -33.95 16.04 -23.03
N LYS A 43 -35.04 16.81 -22.96
CA LYS A 43 -35.87 16.91 -21.77
C LYS A 43 -36.81 15.70 -21.72
N VAL A 44 -36.75 14.92 -20.64
CA VAL A 44 -37.79 13.95 -20.26
C VAL A 44 -38.32 14.35 -18.88
N VAL A 45 -39.62 14.15 -18.67
CA VAL A 45 -40.40 14.75 -17.59
C VAL A 45 -41.19 13.68 -16.83
N VAL A 46 -41.30 13.85 -15.49
CA VAL A 46 -41.99 13.06 -14.44
C VAL A 46 -41.58 11.57 -14.24
N PRO A 47 -41.88 10.94 -13.07
CA PRO A 47 -42.41 11.50 -11.81
C PRO A 47 -41.56 11.22 -10.54
N HIS A 48 -41.95 11.93 -9.50
CA HIS A 48 -41.51 11.89 -8.09
C HIS A 48 -41.70 10.53 -7.40
N GLY A 49 -40.68 10.04 -6.67
CA GLY A 49 -40.75 8.82 -5.87
C GLY A 49 -39.59 8.61 -4.88
N LEU A 50 -39.79 9.09 -3.64
CA LEU A 50 -39.07 8.76 -2.39
C LEU A 50 -37.56 9.15 -2.23
N PRO A 51 -37.18 9.72 -1.06
CA PRO A 51 -35.78 9.93 -0.68
C PRO A 51 -35.22 8.73 0.11
N ARG A 52 -33.92 8.44 -0.07
CA ARG A 52 -33.14 7.59 0.85
C ARG A 52 -31.73 8.15 1.06
N PRO A 53 -31.37 8.60 2.28
CA PRO A 53 -30.00 8.92 2.63
C PRO A 53 -29.25 7.68 3.12
N SER A 54 -27.99 7.51 2.72
CA SER A 54 -26.85 7.32 3.63
C SER A 54 -25.61 6.83 2.85
N THR A 55 -24.66 7.74 2.68
CA THR A 55 -23.24 7.51 2.99
C THR A 55 -22.56 6.25 2.42
N SER A 56 -22.39 6.19 1.10
CA SER A 56 -21.25 5.47 0.53
C SER A 56 -20.01 6.34 0.66
N VAL A 57 -19.10 6.01 1.59
CA VAL A 57 -17.81 6.70 1.72
C VAL A 57 -16.91 6.27 0.56
N SER A 58 -16.86 7.10 -0.48
CA SER A 58 -15.96 6.92 -1.62
C SER A 58 -14.50 7.02 -1.18
N ARG A 59 -13.86 5.88 -0.83
CA ARG A 59 -12.39 5.81 -0.71
C ARG A 59 -11.78 5.75 -2.12
N LEU A 60 -11.98 6.84 -2.85
CA LEU A 60 -11.25 7.12 -4.08
C LEU A 60 -9.82 7.48 -3.67
N TYR A 61 -8.88 6.66 -4.12
CA TYR A 61 -7.48 7.05 -4.27
C TYR A 61 -7.45 8.19 -5.29
N SER A 62 -7.51 9.42 -4.79
CA SER A 62 -7.27 10.62 -5.60
C SER A 62 -5.80 10.64 -6.00
N SER A 63 -5.45 9.96 -7.08
CA SER A 63 -4.22 10.21 -7.81
C SER A 63 -4.23 11.69 -8.19
N THR A 64 -3.32 12.45 -7.58
CA THR A 64 -3.26 13.90 -7.73
C THR A 64 -2.92 14.24 -9.18
N THR A 65 -3.88 14.82 -9.89
CA THR A 65 -3.67 15.39 -11.23
C THR A 65 -2.74 16.60 -11.12
N THR A 66 -1.43 16.36 -11.17
CA THR A 66 -0.43 17.42 -11.17
C THR A 66 -0.53 18.19 -12.49
N THR A 67 -0.89 19.47 -12.39
CA THR A 67 -0.94 20.38 -13.55
C THR A 67 0.46 20.51 -14.16
N PRO A 68 0.61 20.50 -15.49
CA PRO A 68 1.91 20.66 -16.14
C PRO A 68 2.42 22.10 -15.97
N SER A 69 3.12 22.35 -14.87
CA SER A 69 3.84 23.59 -14.63
C SER A 69 5.05 23.67 -15.55
N THR A 70 5.10 24.73 -16.36
CA THR A 70 6.19 25.12 -17.25
C THR A 70 7.58 24.89 -16.66
N GLY A 71 8.31 23.89 -17.18
CA GLY A 71 9.69 23.58 -16.81
C GLY A 71 9.82 22.96 -15.42
N LYS A 72 10.15 21.65 -15.33
CA LYS A 72 10.52 21.02 -14.06
C LYS A 72 11.68 21.80 -13.44
N ARG A 73 11.52 22.31 -12.21
CA ARG A 73 12.65 22.94 -11.49
C ARG A 73 13.61 21.82 -11.07
N PRO A 74 14.92 22.11 -10.88
CA PRO A 74 15.86 21.14 -10.32
C PRO A 74 15.40 20.52 -8.99
N VAL A 75 14.66 21.28 -8.16
CA VAL A 75 13.92 20.77 -6.99
C VAL A 75 12.90 19.69 -7.33
N ASP A 76 12.08 19.88 -8.38
CA ASP A 76 10.99 18.95 -8.67
C ASP A 76 11.55 17.59 -9.14
N ALA A 77 12.66 17.60 -9.90
CA ALA A 77 13.39 16.37 -10.25
C ALA A 77 13.90 15.64 -9.00
N LYS A 78 14.67 16.31 -8.13
CA LYS A 78 15.16 15.74 -6.85
C LYS A 78 14.03 15.19 -5.98
N VAL A 79 12.87 15.84 -5.97
CA VAL A 79 11.68 15.38 -5.22
C VAL A 79 11.01 14.18 -5.89
N GLU A 80 11.09 14.02 -7.22
CA GLU A 80 10.67 12.80 -7.93
C GLU A 80 11.61 11.63 -7.59
N ASP A 81 12.94 11.78 -7.70
CA ASP A 81 13.92 10.75 -7.31
C ASP A 81 13.70 10.27 -5.86
N LEU A 82 13.54 11.21 -4.93
CA LEU A 82 13.24 10.92 -3.52
C LEU A 82 11.86 10.28 -3.31
N SER A 83 10.89 10.54 -4.19
CA SER A 83 9.57 9.89 -4.12
C SER A 83 9.62 8.45 -4.64
N GLU A 84 10.48 8.17 -5.61
CA GLU A 84 10.72 6.81 -6.14
C GLU A 84 11.46 5.96 -5.11
N LEU A 85 12.56 6.45 -4.53
CA LEU A 85 13.28 5.77 -3.45
C LEU A 85 12.39 5.51 -2.22
N TYR A 86 11.55 6.49 -1.83
CA TYR A 86 10.57 6.31 -0.76
C TYR A 86 9.53 5.23 -1.10
N ALA A 87 9.09 5.13 -2.36
CA ALA A 87 8.13 4.12 -2.78
C ALA A 87 8.76 2.71 -2.72
N SER A 88 9.98 2.54 -3.20
CA SER A 88 10.73 1.28 -3.10
C SER A 88 10.96 0.86 -1.65
N ALA A 89 11.49 1.76 -0.80
CA ALA A 89 11.70 1.49 0.62
C ALA A 89 10.39 1.13 1.36
N LYS A 90 9.25 1.67 0.91
CA LYS A 90 7.94 1.33 1.46
C LYS A 90 7.44 -0.05 1.03
N ASP A 91 7.70 -0.48 -0.21
CA ASP A 91 7.31 -1.80 -0.71
C ASP A 91 8.08 -2.89 0.06
N GLU A 92 9.40 -2.74 0.18
CA GLU A 92 10.26 -3.63 0.99
C GLU A 92 9.87 -3.64 2.48
N PHE A 93 9.48 -2.48 3.05
CA PHE A 93 8.94 -2.42 4.42
C PHE A 93 7.62 -3.20 4.56
N GLU A 94 6.70 -3.10 3.59
CA GLU A 94 5.44 -3.84 3.63
C GLU A 94 5.66 -5.36 3.50
N ILE A 95 6.65 -5.80 2.69
CA ILE A 95 7.12 -7.19 2.64
C ILE A 95 7.69 -7.61 4.00
N ALA A 96 8.61 -6.83 4.57
CA ALA A 96 9.27 -7.13 5.84
C ALA A 96 8.28 -7.24 7.02
N VAL A 97 7.25 -6.38 7.06
CA VAL A 97 6.15 -6.46 8.04
C VAL A 97 5.31 -7.72 7.83
N GLU A 98 4.98 -8.06 6.59
CA GLU A 98 4.16 -9.24 6.28
C GLU A 98 4.92 -10.55 6.60
N GLU A 99 6.20 -10.66 6.24
CA GLU A 99 7.03 -11.84 6.51
C GLU A 99 7.35 -11.99 8.00
N THR A 100 7.57 -10.90 8.73
CA THR A 100 7.65 -10.91 10.21
C THR A 100 6.33 -11.42 10.80
N SER A 101 5.18 -10.93 10.33
CA SER A 101 3.85 -11.35 10.81
C SER A 101 3.53 -12.81 10.51
N LYS A 102 4.17 -13.40 9.48
CA LYS A 102 4.08 -14.83 9.13
C LYS A 102 5.11 -15.70 9.86
N ASN A 103 6.06 -15.09 10.59
CA ASN A 103 7.25 -15.72 11.18
C ASN A 103 7.95 -16.66 10.19
N THR A 104 8.34 -16.10 9.04
CA THR A 104 9.12 -16.85 8.03
C THR A 104 10.62 -16.72 8.28
N ILE A 105 11.40 -17.64 7.70
CA ILE A 105 12.87 -17.58 7.74
C ILE A 105 13.44 -16.38 6.98
N TYR A 106 12.64 -15.72 6.13
CA TYR A 106 13.05 -14.60 5.29
C TYR A 106 12.86 -13.25 5.99
N ALA A 107 11.97 -13.15 6.97
CA ALA A 107 11.68 -11.93 7.73
C ALA A 107 12.92 -11.16 8.22
N ARG A 108 14.03 -11.84 8.54
CA ARG A 108 15.29 -11.18 8.90
C ARG A 108 15.96 -10.48 7.70
N ASP A 109 15.97 -11.14 6.55
CA ASP A 109 16.55 -10.68 5.28
C ASP A 109 15.72 -9.51 4.73
N ASP A 110 14.38 -9.67 4.66
CA ASP A 110 13.47 -8.60 4.22
C ASP A 110 13.59 -7.33 5.11
N ARG A 111 13.76 -7.49 6.43
CA ARG A 111 14.03 -6.38 7.36
C ARG A 111 15.42 -5.77 7.18
N GLU A 112 16.38 -6.46 6.58
CA GLU A 112 17.67 -5.89 6.19
C GLU A 112 17.53 -5.09 4.89
N THR A 113 16.91 -5.66 3.86
CA THR A 113 16.59 -4.99 2.60
C THR A 113 15.79 -3.70 2.82
N ALA A 114 14.76 -3.71 3.66
CA ALA A 114 13.98 -2.53 4.02
C ALA A 114 14.82 -1.44 4.72
N ARG A 115 15.82 -1.83 5.52
CA ARG A 115 16.78 -0.89 6.15
C ARG A 115 17.74 -0.32 5.10
N GLU A 116 18.26 -1.13 4.20
CA GLU A 116 19.15 -0.67 3.13
C GLU A 116 18.46 0.29 2.15
N GLU A 117 17.24 0.00 1.70
CA GLU A 117 16.47 0.92 0.86
C GLU A 117 16.09 2.21 1.60
N PHE A 118 15.75 2.11 2.89
CA PHE A 118 15.52 3.31 3.71
C PHE A 118 16.78 4.16 3.87
N GLU A 119 17.96 3.55 4.08
CA GLU A 119 19.23 4.27 4.13
C GLU A 119 19.59 4.92 2.79
N LYS A 120 19.30 4.27 1.64
CA LYS A 120 19.45 4.87 0.30
C LYS A 120 18.58 6.11 0.15
N PHE A 121 17.30 6.03 0.54
CA PHE A 121 16.38 7.17 0.54
C PHE A 121 16.86 8.31 1.46
N ARG A 122 17.34 7.99 2.67
CA ARG A 122 17.87 8.99 3.61
C ARG A 122 19.14 9.67 3.06
N LEU A 123 20.08 8.88 2.55
CA LEU A 123 21.33 9.39 1.97
C LEU A 123 21.05 10.31 0.78
N ALA A 124 20.17 9.89 -0.13
CA ALA A 124 19.72 10.72 -1.24
C ALA A 124 19.03 12.01 -0.76
N TYR A 125 18.29 11.98 0.35
CA TYR A 125 17.67 13.19 0.92
C TYR A 125 18.73 14.13 1.52
N GLU A 126 19.71 13.61 2.25
CA GLU A 126 20.82 14.40 2.79
C GLU A 126 21.67 15.02 1.67
N GLU A 127 21.99 14.26 0.61
CA GLU A 127 22.65 14.76 -0.61
C GLU A 127 21.80 15.80 -1.34
N ALA A 128 20.50 15.54 -1.53
CA ALA A 128 19.60 16.47 -2.20
C ALA A 128 19.44 17.79 -1.43
N VAL A 129 19.52 17.80 -0.10
CA VAL A 129 19.49 19.03 0.70
C VAL A 129 20.86 19.74 0.69
N ALA A 130 21.98 19.00 0.83
CA ALA A 130 23.33 19.57 0.85
C ALA A 130 23.81 20.07 -0.53
N GLY A 131 23.40 19.40 -1.61
CA GLY A 131 23.70 19.74 -3.01
C GLY A 131 22.68 20.66 -3.67
N SER A 132 21.97 21.48 -2.89
CA SER A 132 20.93 22.42 -3.34
C SER A 132 21.14 23.80 -2.73
N SER A 133 20.54 24.82 -3.35
CA SER A 133 20.44 26.17 -2.77
C SER A 133 19.60 26.15 -1.47
N GLU A 134 19.76 27.10 -0.56
CA GLU A 134 18.99 27.13 0.71
C GLU A 134 17.47 27.09 0.49
N GLU A 135 16.96 27.86 -0.47
CA GLU A 135 15.52 27.88 -0.82
C GLU A 135 15.02 26.52 -1.35
N GLU A 136 15.89 25.81 -2.08
CA GLU A 136 15.60 24.50 -2.66
C GLU A 136 15.64 23.39 -1.59
N GLY A 137 16.66 23.41 -0.73
CA GLY A 137 16.77 22.50 0.42
C GLY A 137 15.62 22.65 1.41
N LEU A 138 15.14 23.88 1.62
CA LEU A 138 13.92 24.15 2.41
C LEU A 138 12.67 23.55 1.76
N GLU A 139 12.53 23.62 0.43
CA GLU A 139 11.40 23.02 -0.28
C GLU A 139 11.45 21.48 -0.27
N ILE A 140 12.62 20.88 -0.50
CA ILE A 140 12.85 19.43 -0.39
C ILE A 140 12.51 18.96 1.03
N ARG A 141 13.05 19.62 2.06
CA ARG A 141 12.73 19.35 3.48
C ARG A 141 11.25 19.50 3.80
N ARG A 142 10.56 20.46 3.20
CA ARG A 142 9.11 20.67 3.40
C ARG A 142 8.26 19.56 2.75
N ARG A 143 8.65 19.07 1.57
CA ARG A 143 7.90 18.04 0.82
C ARG A 143 8.22 16.61 1.27
N VAL A 144 9.49 16.31 1.52
CA VAL A 144 10.00 14.95 1.78
C VAL A 144 10.26 14.70 3.27
N GLY A 145 10.62 15.73 4.04
CA GLY A 145 10.94 15.61 5.47
C GLY A 145 9.76 15.28 6.39
N GLN A 146 8.53 15.15 5.88
CA GLN A 146 7.45 14.47 6.61
C GLN A 146 7.56 12.95 6.41
N ARG A 147 7.62 12.50 5.16
CA ARG A 147 7.72 11.09 4.76
C ARG A 147 8.93 10.40 5.38
N LEU A 148 10.06 11.10 5.49
CA LEU A 148 11.25 10.61 6.18
C LEU A 148 10.94 10.22 7.62
N ARG A 149 10.36 11.14 8.41
CA ARG A 149 9.99 10.89 9.82
C ARG A 149 8.88 9.85 9.99
N GLU A 150 7.94 9.79 9.05
CA GLU A 150 6.91 8.74 9.03
C GLU A 150 7.53 7.35 8.84
N MET A 151 8.51 7.22 7.95
CA MET A 151 9.24 5.98 7.71
C MET A 151 10.23 5.63 8.84
N GLU A 152 10.98 6.61 9.38
CA GLU A 152 11.86 6.40 10.54
C GLU A 152 11.10 5.77 11.72
N ASN A 153 9.92 6.32 12.04
CA ASN A 153 9.05 5.80 13.09
C ASN A 153 8.47 4.41 12.76
N ALA A 154 8.19 4.12 11.48
CA ALA A 154 7.74 2.79 11.05
C ALA A 154 8.85 1.73 11.16
N MET A 155 10.08 2.08 10.78
CA MET A 155 11.27 1.24 10.92
C MET A 155 11.63 1.00 12.39
N GLU A 156 11.49 2.01 13.26
CA GLU A 156 11.68 1.84 14.71
C GLU A 156 10.62 0.89 15.31
N ALA A 157 9.34 1.01 14.91
CA ALA A 157 8.30 0.09 15.34
C ALA A 157 8.53 -1.37 14.89
N LEU A 158 9.03 -1.57 13.65
CA LEU A 158 9.40 -2.89 13.14
C LEU A 158 10.62 -3.48 13.86
N SER A 159 11.59 -2.63 14.25
CA SER A 159 12.73 -3.01 15.09
C SER A 159 12.31 -3.37 16.52
N GLN A 160 11.30 -2.69 17.09
CA GLN A 160 10.75 -3.06 18.39
C GLN A 160 10.02 -4.41 18.33
N ALA A 161 9.24 -4.67 17.27
CA ALA A 161 8.57 -5.95 17.06
C ALA A 161 9.54 -7.15 16.97
N ASP A 162 10.73 -6.96 16.39
CA ASP A 162 11.80 -7.99 16.37
C ASP A 162 12.26 -8.37 17.78
N ASN A 163 12.42 -7.37 18.67
CA ASN A 163 12.97 -7.57 20.01
C ASN A 163 11.92 -8.12 21.01
N GLU A 164 10.63 -8.11 20.68
CA GLU A 164 9.55 -8.51 21.60
C GLU A 164 9.01 -9.93 21.31
N GLU A 165 9.42 -10.60 20.22
CA GLU A 165 9.06 -11.99 19.89
C GLU A 165 10.07 -13.06 20.39
N HIS A 166 11.04 -12.68 21.24
CA HIS A 166 12.21 -13.51 21.59
C HIS A 166 12.35 -13.83 23.10
#